data_AF-H3C4D9-F1
#
_entry.id   AF-H3C4D9-F1
#
_cell.length_a   1.000
_cell.length_b   1.000
_cell.length_c   1.000
_cell.angle_alpha   90.00
_cell.angle_beta   90.00
_cell.angle_gamma   90.00
#
_symmetry.space_group_name_H-M   'P 1'
#
loop_
_entity.id
_entity.type
_entity.pdbx_description
1 polymer ?
#
loop_
_entity_poly.entity_id
_entity_poly.type
_entity_poly.pdbx_seq_one_letter_code
_entity_poly.pdbx_strand_id
1 'polypeptide(L)'
;SFSGVVRVSNISFHKAVYVRATSDNWVTHFDHPAEYVHGSHDGDTDQFSFKLSFAPPYVTDGSRIEFVVRYETSEGDFWANNFSMNY
;
A
#
# COMPACT_ATOMS: atom_id res chain seq x y z
N SER A 1 -3.12 12.98 -7.69
CA SER A 1 -2.80 12.04 -6.59
C SER A 1 -3.96 11.09 -6.42
N PHE A 2 -3.68 9.84 -6.07
CA PHE A 2 -4.68 8.84 -5.69
C PHE A 2 -4.54 8.55 -4.20
N SER A 3 -5.66 8.30 -3.51
CA SER A 3 -5.69 7.94 -2.10
C SER A 3 -6.54 6.71 -1.90
N GLY A 4 -6.18 5.90 -0.91
CA GLY A 4 -6.90 4.68 -0.58
C GLY A 4 -6.81 4.35 0.91
N VAL A 5 -7.61 3.37 1.31
CA VAL A 5 -7.59 2.78 2.64
C VAL A 5 -7.32 1.29 2.51
N VAL A 6 -6.37 0.80 3.29
CA VAL A 6 -6.03 -0.61 3.45
C VAL A 6 -6.59 -1.07 4.80
N ARG A 7 -7.30 -2.19 4.79
CA ARG A 7 -7.71 -2.89 6.02
C ARG A 7 -6.79 -4.09 6.23
N VAL A 8 -6.24 -4.24 7.43
CA VAL A 8 -5.33 -5.34 7.80
C VAL A 8 -5.86 -6.08 9.03
N SER A 9 -5.64 -7.38 9.10
CA SER A 9 -5.96 -8.18 10.30
C SER A 9 -5.04 -7.81 11.46
N ASN A 10 -5.60 -7.63 12.66
CA ASN A 10 -4.86 -7.26 13.85
C ASN A 10 -4.12 -8.45 14.50
N ILE A 11 -3.17 -9.03 13.77
CA ILE A 11 -2.37 -10.18 14.22
C ILE A 11 -1.23 -9.79 15.17
N SER A 12 -0.64 -8.60 14.99
CA SER A 12 0.43 -8.07 15.85
C SER A 12 0.23 -6.59 16.13
N PHE A 13 0.51 -6.10 17.34
CA PHE A 13 0.44 -4.67 17.66
C PHE A 13 1.52 -3.86 16.92
N HIS A 14 2.73 -4.41 16.79
CA HIS A 14 3.81 -3.78 16.04
C HIS A 14 3.65 -4.15 14.56
N LYS A 15 3.11 -3.21 13.79
CA LYS A 15 2.81 -3.41 12.39
C LYS A 15 3.07 -2.15 11.56
N ALA A 16 3.38 -2.34 10.28
CA ALA A 16 3.51 -1.27 9.32
C ALA A 16 2.86 -1.68 7.99
N VAL A 17 2.25 -0.71 7.31
CA VAL A 17 1.65 -0.90 5.99
C VAL A 17 2.38 -0.01 4.99
N TYR A 18 2.80 -0.60 3.88
CA TYR A 18 3.44 0.11 2.78
C TYR A 18 2.68 -0.16 1.49
N VAL A 19 2.54 0.87 0.66
CA VAL A 19 2.08 0.74 -0.71
C VAL A 19 3.29 0.83 -1.62
N ARG A 20 3.63 -0.29 -2.26
CA ARG A 20 4.70 -0.35 -3.26
C ARG A 20 4.09 -0.06 -4.62
N ALA A 21 4.48 1.05 -5.23
CA ALA A 21 3.95 1.49 -6.52
C ALA A 21 5.02 1.54 -7.61
N THR A 22 4.60 1.31 -8.85
CA THR A 22 5.42 1.42 -10.06
C THR A 22 4.62 2.08 -11.19
N SER A 23 5.32 2.70 -12.13
CA SER A 23 4.75 3.19 -13.40
C SER A 23 5.47 2.65 -14.64
N ASP A 24 6.40 1.71 -14.47
CA ASP A 24 7.31 1.21 -15.50
C ASP A 24 7.39 -0.33 -15.56
N ASN A 25 6.28 -1.01 -15.27
CA ASN A 25 6.18 -2.48 -15.24
C ASN A 25 7.18 -3.12 -14.24
N TRP A 26 7.28 -2.56 -13.03
CA TRP A 26 8.12 -3.06 -11.93
C TRP A 26 9.64 -2.99 -12.16
N VAL A 27 10.10 -2.27 -13.19
CA VAL A 27 11.54 -1.98 -13.37
C VAL A 27 12.04 -1.11 -12.23
N THR A 28 11.27 -0.09 -11.84
CA THR A 28 11.46 0.69 -10.63
C THR A 28 10.20 0.64 -9.76
N HIS A 29 10.40 0.74 -8.45
CA HIS A 29 9.32 0.75 -7.48
C HIS A 29 9.66 1.61 -6.28
N PHE A 30 8.63 2.19 -5.66
CA PHE A 30 8.75 3.05 -4.50
C PHE A 30 7.78 2.61 -3.42
N ASP A 31 8.29 2.48 -2.19
CA ASP A 31 7.47 2.16 -1.03
C ASP A 31 6.99 3.45 -0.36
N HIS A 32 5.67 3.60 -0.30
CA HIS A 32 5.02 4.71 0.39
C HIS A 32 4.42 4.20 1.70
N PRO A 33 4.83 4.74 2.86
CA PRO A 33 4.22 4.35 4.13
C PRO A 33 2.75 4.78 4.15
N ALA A 34 1.89 3.90 4.65
CA ALA A 34 0.51 4.22 4.97
C ALA A 34 0.41 4.64 6.44
N GLU A 35 -0.49 5.57 6.71
CA GLU A 35 -0.69 6.14 8.04
C GLU A 35 -1.88 5.45 8.72
N TYR A 36 -1.69 5.05 9.97
CA TYR A 36 -2.77 4.46 10.76
C TYR A 36 -3.93 5.43 10.93
N VAL A 37 -5.15 4.95 10.70
CA VAL A 37 -6.36 5.74 10.90
C VAL A 37 -6.78 5.61 12.36
N HIS A 38 -6.62 6.69 13.13
CA HIS A 38 -6.98 6.71 14.56
C HIS A 38 -8.46 6.34 14.80
N GLY A 39 -8.69 5.42 15.73
CA GLY A 39 -10.03 4.95 16.07
C GLY A 39 -10.65 3.98 15.06
N SER A 40 -9.87 3.50 14.07
CA SER A 40 -10.37 2.54 13.07
C SER A 40 -10.40 1.08 13.53
N HIS A 41 -9.76 0.80 14.67
CA HIS A 41 -9.69 -0.54 15.25
C HIS A 41 -11.07 -1.03 15.69
N ASP A 42 -11.51 -2.17 15.14
CA ASP A 42 -12.79 -2.81 15.47
C ASP A 42 -12.66 -4.09 16.31
N GLY A 43 -11.46 -4.41 16.77
CA GLY A 43 -11.12 -5.65 17.47
C GLY A 43 -10.33 -6.61 16.58
N ASP A 44 -10.79 -6.79 15.35
CA ASP A 44 -10.25 -7.79 14.41
C ASP A 44 -9.33 -7.16 13.36
N THR A 45 -9.56 -5.91 13.00
CA THR A 45 -8.85 -5.22 11.93
C THR A 45 -8.47 -3.79 12.28
N ASP A 46 -7.45 -3.31 11.58
CA ASP A 46 -6.97 -1.93 11.61
C ASP A 46 -7.06 -1.32 10.20
N GLN A 47 -7.24 -0.01 10.10
CA GLN A 47 -7.22 0.69 8.82
C GLN A 47 -6.00 1.62 8.71
N PHE A 48 -5.42 1.64 7.52
CA PHE A 48 -4.29 2.49 7.15
C PHE A 48 -4.65 3.27 5.89
N SER A 49 -4.44 4.57 5.89
CA SER A 49 -4.67 5.43 4.74
C SER A 49 -3.36 5.75 4.03
N PHE A 50 -3.39 5.82 2.71
CA PHE A 50 -2.23 6.21 1.93
C PHE A 50 -2.62 7.21 0.85
N LYS A 51 -1.62 7.98 0.40
CA LYS A 51 -1.75 8.91 -0.72
C LYS A 51 -0.55 8.80 -1.63
N LEU A 52 -0.77 8.32 -2.85
CA LEU A 52 0.23 8.30 -3.90
C LEU A 52 0.13 9.58 -4.72
N SER A 53 1.21 10.35 -4.71
CA SER A 53 1.33 11.58 -5.49
C SER A 53 2.39 11.36 -6.55
N PHE A 54 1.95 11.25 -7.79
CA PHE A 54 2.84 11.17 -8.92
C PHE A 54 2.87 12.54 -9.61
N ALA A 55 4.06 13.09 -9.77
CA ALA A 55 4.30 14.32 -10.51
C ALA A 55 5.10 14.00 -11.77
N PRO A 56 4.98 14.81 -12.85
CA PRO A 56 5.91 14.73 -13.97
C PRO A 56 7.37 14.81 -13.46
N PRO A 57 8.30 14.02 -14.02
CA PRO A 57 8.21 13.27 -15.28
C PRO A 57 7.66 11.83 -15.16
N TYR A 58 7.27 11.38 -13.98
CA TYR A 58 6.96 9.96 -13.70
C TYR A 58 5.60 9.48 -14.24
N VAL A 59 4.76 10.40 -14.72
CA VAL A 59 3.45 10.11 -15.30
C VAL A 59 3.27 10.94 -16.55
N THR A 60 3.22 10.25 -17.68
CA THR A 60 2.82 10.78 -18.99
C THR A 60 1.38 10.35 -19.28
N ASP A 61 0.72 11.01 -20.24
CA ASP A 61 -0.60 10.58 -20.71
C ASP A 61 -0.55 9.10 -21.16
N GLY A 62 -1.43 8.27 -20.58
CA GLY A 62 -1.48 6.83 -20.81
C GLY A 62 -0.60 5.98 -19.87
N SER A 63 0.14 6.59 -18.93
CA SER A 63 0.87 5.86 -17.90
C SER A 63 -0.08 5.07 -17.00
N ARG A 64 0.19 3.77 -16.84
CA ARG A 64 -0.51 2.90 -15.89
C ARG A 64 0.30 2.83 -14.60
N ILE A 65 -0.32 3.24 -13.51
CA ILE A 65 0.23 3.01 -12.18
C ILE A 65 -0.26 1.64 -11.72
N GLU A 66 0.65 0.81 -11.24
CA GLU A 66 0.34 -0.44 -10.58
C GLU A 66 0.87 -0.37 -9.15
N PHE A 67 0.14 -0.98 -8.21
CA PHE A 67 0.64 -1.10 -6.86
C PHE A 67 0.30 -2.44 -6.19
N VAL A 68 1.08 -2.76 -5.17
CA VAL A 68 0.80 -3.84 -4.22
C VAL A 68 0.92 -3.30 -2.80
N VAL A 69 0.32 -4.00 -1.85
CA VAL A 69 0.38 -3.62 -0.44
C VAL A 69 1.25 -4.62 0.31
N ARG A 70 2.21 -4.10 1.07
CA ARG A 70 3.04 -4.87 2.01
C ARG A 70 2.57 -4.59 3.43
N TYR A 71 2.22 -5.64 4.14
CA TYR A 71 1.86 -5.62 5.55
C TYR A 71 2.97 -6.30 6.35
N GLU A 72 3.76 -5.50 7.04
CA GLU A 72 4.91 -5.93 7.83
C GLU A 72 4.48 -6.07 9.30
N THR A 73 4.76 -7.22 9.90
CA THR A 73 4.45 -7.52 11.30
C THR A 73 5.60 -8.28 11.95
N SER A 74 5.55 -8.44 13.27
CA SER A 74 6.47 -9.33 13.99
C SER A 74 6.42 -10.80 13.55
N GLU A 75 5.34 -11.23 12.91
CA GLU A 75 5.16 -12.61 12.42
C GLU A 75 5.66 -12.80 10.98
N GLY A 76 5.93 -11.71 10.27
CA GLY A 76 6.44 -11.71 8.91
C GLY A 76 5.78 -10.66 8.01
N ASP A 77 6.18 -10.71 6.74
CA ASP A 77 5.73 -9.83 5.67
C ASP A 77 4.64 -10.51 4.84
N PHE A 78 3.47 -9.88 4.78
CA PHE A 78 2.35 -10.31 3.98
C PHE A 78 2.18 -9.37 2.78
N TRP A 79 1.86 -9.93 1.62
CA TRP A 79 1.71 -9.16 0.38
C TRP A 79 0.31 -9.33 -0.19
N ALA A 80 -0.41 -8.22 -0.35
CA ALA A 80 -1.62 -8.16 -1.16
C ALA A 80 -1.26 -7.67 -2.55
N ASN A 81 -1.15 -8.61 -3.49
CA ASN A 81 -0.79 -8.36 -4.89
C ASN A 81 -1.90 -8.74 -5.88
N ASN A 82 -3.14 -8.89 -5.38
CA ASN A 82 -4.31 -9.22 -6.18
C ASN A 82 -4.11 -10.45 -7.10
N PHE A 83 -3.60 -11.57 -6.54
CA PHE A 83 -3.27 -12.78 -7.31
C PHE A 83 -2.32 -12.51 -8.48
N SER A 84 -1.28 -11.71 -8.23
CA SER A 84 -0.30 -11.27 -9.24
C SER A 84 -0.87 -10.38 -10.36
N MET A 85 -2.12 -9.93 -10.25
CA MET A 85 -2.69 -8.95 -11.18
C MET A 85 -2.40 -7.50 -10.79
N ASN A 86 -1.89 -7.29 -9.56
CA ASN A 86 -1.71 -5.99 -8.94
C ASN A 86 -3.03 -5.20 -8.82
N TYR A 87 -2.95 -4.03 -8.21
CA TYR A 87 -4.05 -3.05 -8.18
C TYR A 87 -3.78 -1.92 -9.15
#